data_AF-A0A9X9YEW3-F1
#
_entry.id   AF-A0A9X9YEW3-F1
#
_cell.length_a   1.000
_cell.length_b   1.000
_cell.length_c   1.000
_cell.angle_alpha   90.00
_cell.angle_beta   90.00
_cell.angle_gamma   90.00
#
_symmetry.space_group_name_H-M   'P 1'
#
loop_
_entity.id
_entity.type
_entity.pdbx_description
1 polymer ?
#
loop_
_entity_poly.entity_id
_entity_poly.type
_entity_poly.pdbx_seq_one_letter_code
_entity_poly.pdbx_strand_id
1 'polypeptide(L)'
;MTEANGVLASVSLIPVKVIKTLPLSYRIPDPLPWAQLVGPLAEDALARLDERLAQSPIRDGAIGRMHFTDACASLWLDGELVHLDDLVLHDAGMDIRAPTHELTRAHAVLRARRRIAEAKPDWALSAAGLAGLRGRVRREEETSTRKEGEESFEVDEDAEREEVGLEGPFGAINTDPYLAAAFAAVDAANARAERRLAGETRSRPERDSLIYDPDWDEDGRLDHWPAKT
;
A
#
# COMPACT_ATOMS: atom_id res chain seq x y z
N MET A 1 30.50 -31.64 -67.59
CA MET A 1 29.15 -31.63 -66.99
C MET A 1 29.39 -31.79 -65.49
N THR A 2 29.24 -30.80 -64.62
CA THR A 2 28.33 -29.66 -64.55
C THR A 2 29.02 -28.52 -63.80
N GLU A 3 28.85 -27.28 -64.28
CA GLU A 3 29.02 -26.06 -63.50
C GLU A 3 28.01 -26.02 -62.34
N ALA A 4 28.31 -25.28 -61.27
CA ALA A 4 27.56 -24.06 -60.93
C ALA A 4 27.98 -23.44 -59.59
N ASN A 5 28.07 -22.11 -59.64
CA ASN A 5 27.73 -21.14 -58.61
C ASN A 5 28.68 -20.87 -57.45
N GLY A 6 29.37 -19.73 -57.58
CA GLY A 6 29.84 -18.95 -56.45
C GLY A 6 28.76 -18.07 -55.83
N VAL A 7 29.26 -16.96 -55.26
CA VAL A 7 28.59 -15.85 -54.60
C VAL A 7 28.60 -15.93 -53.07
N LEU A 8 29.66 -15.31 -52.52
CA LEU A 8 29.66 -14.28 -51.47
C LEU A 8 28.56 -14.31 -50.40
N ALA A 9 28.98 -14.35 -49.14
CA ALA A 9 28.53 -13.33 -48.18
C ALA A 9 29.53 -13.18 -47.04
N SER A 10 30.27 -12.07 -47.11
CA SER A 10 31.02 -11.45 -46.03
C SER A 10 30.21 -11.47 -44.73
N VAL A 11 30.70 -12.15 -43.69
CA VAL A 11 30.18 -12.01 -42.33
C VAL A 11 30.63 -10.65 -41.80
N SER A 12 29.82 -9.63 -42.11
CA SER A 12 29.91 -8.32 -41.46
C SER A 12 29.52 -8.51 -40.00
N LEU A 13 30.46 -8.33 -39.08
CA LEU A 13 30.16 -8.10 -37.67
C LEU A 13 29.23 -6.89 -37.60
N ILE A 14 27.95 -7.11 -37.29
CA ILE A 14 27.01 -6.03 -37.05
C ILE A 14 27.54 -5.32 -35.79
N PRO A 15 27.98 -4.07 -35.85
CA PRO A 15 28.27 -3.34 -34.63
C PRO A 15 26.94 -3.21 -33.90
N VAL A 16 26.82 -3.90 -32.76
CA VAL A 16 25.78 -3.58 -31.79
C VAL A 16 26.08 -2.14 -31.41
N LYS A 17 25.37 -1.20 -32.02
CA LYS A 17 25.27 0.16 -31.51
C LYS A 17 24.69 -0.02 -30.13
N VAL A 18 25.55 0.02 -29.12
CA VAL A 18 25.16 0.38 -27.76
C VAL A 18 24.31 1.62 -27.96
N ILE A 19 22.99 1.46 -27.79
CA ILE A 19 22.07 2.58 -27.77
C ILE A 19 22.69 3.48 -26.71
N LYS A 20 23.19 4.66 -27.13
CA LYS A 20 23.71 5.66 -26.22
C LYS A 20 22.72 5.72 -25.07
N THR A 21 23.21 5.53 -23.85
CA THR A 21 22.47 5.77 -22.61
C THR A 21 21.54 6.95 -22.87
N LEU A 22 20.24 6.69 -22.95
CA LEU A 22 19.27 7.78 -23.11
C LEU A 22 19.59 8.72 -21.96
N PRO A 23 19.87 10.02 -22.21
CA PRO A 23 20.01 10.97 -21.12
C PRO A 23 18.62 11.08 -20.49
N LEU A 24 18.28 10.17 -19.59
CA LEU A 24 16.98 10.09 -18.94
C LEU A 24 16.91 11.10 -17.78
N SER A 25 17.61 12.22 -17.89
CA SER A 25 17.28 13.38 -17.09
C SER A 25 16.18 14.13 -17.82
N TYR A 26 14.92 13.82 -17.55
CA TYR A 26 13.83 14.75 -17.86
C TYR A 26 14.15 16.06 -17.13
N ARG A 27 14.66 17.07 -17.87
CA ARG A 27 14.94 18.38 -17.31
C ARG A 27 13.62 19.10 -17.10
N ILE A 28 13.13 19.03 -15.87
CA ILE A 28 12.01 19.84 -15.41
C ILE A 28 12.47 21.31 -15.41
N PRO A 29 11.73 22.23 -16.07
CA PRO A 29 12.02 23.66 -16.00
C PRO A 29 12.06 24.14 -14.54
N ASP A 30 13.06 24.97 -14.20
CA ASP A 30 13.22 25.57 -12.88
C ASP A 30 13.40 27.09 -13.03
N PRO A 31 12.42 27.92 -12.62
CA PRO A 31 11.15 27.54 -12.00
C PRO A 31 10.16 26.91 -13.00
N LEU A 32 9.27 26.06 -12.50
CA LEU A 32 8.16 25.51 -13.28
C LEU A 32 7.23 26.64 -13.74
N PRO A 33 6.84 26.70 -15.03
CA PRO A 33 5.93 27.73 -15.54
C PRO A 33 4.48 27.46 -15.13
N TRP A 34 4.20 27.51 -13.82
CA TRP A 34 2.93 27.11 -13.20
C TRP A 34 1.70 27.74 -13.85
N ALA A 35 1.76 29.06 -14.10
CA ALA A 35 0.67 29.81 -14.71
C ALA A 35 0.29 29.31 -16.13
N GLN A 36 1.23 28.71 -16.87
CA GLN A 36 0.97 28.15 -18.19
C GLN A 36 0.39 26.73 -18.12
N LEU A 37 0.65 26.00 -17.03
CA LEU A 37 0.26 24.61 -16.86
C LEU A 37 -1.13 24.45 -16.24
N VAL A 38 -1.54 25.34 -15.33
CA VAL A 38 -2.72 25.09 -14.48
C VAL A 38 -4.05 25.50 -15.12
N GLY A 39 -4.08 26.56 -15.94
CA GLY A 39 -5.30 27.02 -16.58
C GLY A 39 -6.41 27.52 -15.61
N PRO A 40 -7.25 28.48 -16.00
CA PRO A 40 -8.12 29.22 -15.06
C PRO A 40 -9.47 28.56 -14.70
N LEU A 41 -9.78 27.35 -15.19
CA LEU A 41 -11.17 26.84 -15.17
C LEU A 41 -11.48 25.85 -14.03
N ALA A 42 -10.46 25.19 -13.45
CA ALA A 42 -10.69 24.14 -12.46
C ALA A 42 -10.97 24.70 -11.05
N GLU A 43 -10.33 25.80 -10.68
CA GLU A 43 -10.38 26.37 -9.33
C GLU A 43 -11.80 26.84 -8.96
N ASP A 44 -12.46 27.55 -9.87
CA ASP A 44 -13.80 28.10 -9.72
C ASP A 44 -14.88 27.02 -9.51
N ALA A 45 -14.78 25.93 -10.26
CA ALA A 45 -15.72 24.81 -10.15
C ALA A 45 -15.52 24.04 -8.84
N LEU A 46 -14.26 23.86 -8.43
CA LEU A 46 -13.91 23.20 -7.17
C LEU A 46 -14.38 24.03 -5.96
N ALA A 47 -14.12 25.33 -5.95
CA ALA A 47 -14.56 26.22 -4.87
C ALA A 47 -16.09 26.22 -4.70
N ARG A 48 -16.85 26.20 -5.82
CA ARG A 48 -18.31 26.07 -5.77
C ARG A 48 -18.79 24.70 -5.27
N LEU A 49 -18.07 23.63 -5.60
CA LEU A 49 -18.37 22.30 -5.08
C LEU A 49 -18.14 22.25 -3.57
N ASP A 50 -17.01 22.78 -3.10
CA ASP A 50 -16.64 22.81 -1.69
C ASP A 50 -17.65 23.59 -0.85
N GLU A 51 -18.07 24.78 -1.30
CA GLU A 51 -19.10 25.57 -0.61
C GLU A 51 -20.44 24.80 -0.56
N ARG A 52 -20.86 24.18 -1.66
CA ARG A 52 -22.11 23.40 -1.69
C ARG A 52 -22.06 22.19 -0.76
N LEU A 53 -20.92 21.51 -0.69
CA LEU A 53 -20.73 20.38 0.22
C LEU A 53 -20.68 20.85 1.66
N ALA A 54 -20.04 21.98 1.97
CA ALA A 54 -19.99 22.55 3.31
C ALA A 54 -21.39 22.82 3.90
N GLN A 55 -22.34 23.25 3.06
CA GLN A 55 -23.72 23.52 3.48
C GLN A 55 -24.65 22.29 3.42
N SER A 56 -24.14 21.12 3.05
CA SER A 56 -24.97 19.94 2.78
C SER A 56 -25.01 18.96 3.95
N PRO A 57 -26.18 18.40 4.31
CA PRO A 57 -26.27 17.36 5.34
C PRO A 57 -25.66 16.02 4.92
N ILE A 58 -25.37 15.83 3.62
CA ILE A 58 -24.77 14.60 3.09
C ILE A 58 -23.26 14.73 2.87
N ARG A 59 -22.63 15.82 3.34
CA ARG A 59 -21.21 16.12 3.14
C ARG A 59 -20.31 14.92 3.44
N ASP A 60 -20.43 14.38 4.64
CA ASP A 60 -19.53 13.33 5.12
C ASP A 60 -19.74 12.02 4.34
N GLY A 61 -20.98 11.71 3.96
CA GLY A 61 -21.30 10.58 3.09
C GLY A 61 -20.79 10.78 1.65
N ALA A 62 -20.77 12.02 1.15
CA ALA A 62 -20.19 12.34 -0.16
C ALA A 62 -18.66 12.16 -0.13
N ILE A 63 -17.98 12.73 0.87
CA ILE A 63 -16.53 12.60 1.07
C ILE A 63 -16.14 11.13 1.28
N GLY A 64 -16.87 10.40 2.12
CA GLY A 64 -16.64 8.98 2.37
C GLY A 64 -16.66 8.15 1.08
N ARG A 65 -17.67 8.34 0.22
CA ARG A 65 -17.76 7.67 -1.09
C ARG A 65 -16.64 8.08 -2.03
N MET A 66 -16.25 9.35 -2.03
CA MET A 66 -15.13 9.84 -2.84
C MET A 66 -13.82 9.13 -2.50
N HIS A 67 -13.57 8.84 -1.21
CA HIS A 67 -12.37 8.10 -0.81
C HIS A 67 -12.33 6.69 -1.40
N PHE A 68 -13.45 5.97 -1.41
CA PHE A 68 -13.53 4.65 -2.03
C PHE A 68 -13.35 4.71 -3.56
N THR A 69 -14.05 5.62 -4.23
CA THR A 69 -13.94 5.75 -5.69
C THR A 69 -12.53 6.13 -6.11
N ASP A 70 -11.85 6.98 -5.32
CA ASP A 70 -10.49 7.38 -5.64
C ASP A 70 -9.47 6.27 -5.38
N ALA A 71 -9.67 5.46 -4.33
CA ALA A 71 -8.85 4.28 -4.11
C ALA A 71 -8.97 3.29 -5.29
N CYS A 72 -10.18 3.00 -5.76
CA CYS A 72 -10.39 2.19 -6.96
C CYS A 72 -9.75 2.82 -8.21
N ALA A 73 -9.88 4.14 -8.40
CA ALA A 73 -9.29 4.84 -9.54
C ALA A 73 -7.75 4.83 -9.50
N SER A 74 -7.14 4.94 -8.32
CA SER A 74 -5.70 4.86 -8.14
C SER A 74 -5.15 3.51 -8.59
N LEU A 75 -5.81 2.42 -8.18
CA LEU A 75 -5.43 1.06 -8.60
C LEU A 75 -5.65 0.87 -10.10
N TRP A 76 -6.71 1.46 -10.66
CA TRP A 76 -6.95 1.41 -12.10
C TRP A 76 -5.84 2.11 -12.90
N LEU A 77 -5.31 3.22 -12.41
CA LEU A 77 -4.14 3.89 -13.02
C LEU A 77 -2.88 3.02 -12.96
N ASP A 78 -2.74 2.20 -11.90
CA ASP A 78 -1.67 1.20 -11.77
C ASP A 78 -1.92 -0.06 -12.62
N GLY A 79 -3.04 -0.13 -13.35
CA GLY A 79 -3.41 -1.24 -14.24
C GLY A 79 -4.17 -2.36 -13.54
N GLU A 80 -4.66 -2.12 -12.32
CA GLU A 80 -5.31 -3.11 -11.47
C GLU A 80 -6.78 -2.78 -11.27
N LEU A 81 -7.62 -3.81 -11.19
CA LEU A 81 -9.07 -3.63 -11.04
C LEU A 81 -9.50 -4.16 -9.68
N VAL A 82 -10.16 -3.29 -8.92
CA VAL A 82 -10.76 -3.63 -7.63
C VAL A 82 -12.22 -3.22 -7.65
N HIS A 83 -13.12 -4.15 -7.30
CA HIS A 83 -14.53 -3.84 -7.19
C HIS A 83 -14.79 -2.95 -5.97
N LEU A 84 -15.62 -1.92 -6.17
CA LEU A 84 -16.00 -1.00 -5.10
C LEU A 84 -16.66 -1.74 -3.93
N ASP A 85 -17.55 -2.69 -4.23
CA ASP A 85 -18.27 -3.46 -3.22
C ASP A 85 -17.32 -4.32 -2.38
N ASP A 86 -16.33 -4.97 -3.02
CA ASP A 86 -15.31 -5.76 -2.32
C ASP A 86 -14.47 -4.86 -1.39
N LEU A 87 -14.10 -3.65 -1.83
CA LEU A 87 -13.36 -2.69 -1.00
C LEU A 87 -14.20 -2.20 0.18
N VAL A 88 -15.50 -1.97 -0.01
CA VAL A 88 -16.42 -1.58 1.07
C VAL A 88 -16.60 -2.70 2.08
N LEU A 89 -16.77 -3.94 1.63
CA LEU A 89 -16.88 -5.11 2.51
C LEU A 89 -15.58 -5.33 3.28
N HIS A 90 -14.44 -5.21 2.62
CA HIS A 90 -13.13 -5.34 3.24
C HIS A 90 -12.88 -4.27 4.30
N ASP A 91 -13.21 -3.00 4.02
CA ASP A 91 -13.10 -1.90 4.98
C ASP A 91 -13.98 -2.13 6.23
N ALA A 92 -15.13 -2.80 6.07
CA ALA A 92 -16.02 -3.16 7.16
C ALA A 92 -15.64 -4.47 7.89
N GLY A 93 -14.59 -5.18 7.46
CA GLY A 93 -14.24 -6.51 7.99
C GLY A 93 -15.25 -7.61 7.65
N MET A 94 -16.11 -7.37 6.65
CA MET A 94 -17.17 -8.28 6.20
C MET A 94 -16.78 -9.03 4.93
N ASP A 95 -15.50 -9.40 4.81
CA ASP A 95 -14.98 -10.14 3.67
C ASP A 95 -15.68 -11.48 3.49
N ILE A 96 -16.28 -11.69 2.31
CA ILE A 96 -16.90 -12.97 1.94
C ILE A 96 -15.85 -13.95 1.40
N ARG A 97 -14.68 -13.44 0.98
CA ARG A 97 -13.58 -14.20 0.37
C ARG A 97 -12.25 -13.74 0.93
N ALA A 98 -11.24 -14.59 0.83
CA ALA A 98 -9.88 -14.19 1.18
C ALA A 98 -9.45 -12.95 0.37
N PRO A 99 -8.89 -11.91 1.02
CA PRO A 99 -8.57 -10.65 0.34
C PRO A 99 -7.45 -10.85 -0.67
N THR A 100 -7.62 -10.28 -1.87
CA THR A 100 -6.58 -10.30 -2.89
C THR A 100 -5.51 -9.24 -2.61
N HIS A 101 -4.38 -9.32 -3.30
CA HIS A 101 -3.30 -8.35 -3.14
C HIS A 101 -3.69 -6.95 -3.66
N GLU A 102 -4.48 -6.88 -4.73
CA GLU A 102 -5.06 -5.64 -5.26
C GLU A 102 -6.03 -5.03 -4.25
N LEU A 103 -6.90 -5.84 -3.65
CA LEU A 103 -7.85 -5.39 -2.62
C LEU A 103 -7.12 -4.85 -1.38
N THR A 104 -6.06 -5.54 -0.94
CA THR A 104 -5.22 -5.10 0.18
C THR A 104 -4.55 -3.76 -0.11
N ARG A 105 -4.04 -3.55 -1.34
CA ARG A 105 -3.45 -2.26 -1.74
C ARG A 105 -4.49 -1.15 -1.87
N ALA A 106 -5.67 -1.43 -2.45
CA ALA A 106 -6.76 -0.46 -2.51
C ALA A 106 -7.16 -0.01 -1.10
N HIS A 107 -7.22 -0.94 -0.14
CA HIS A 107 -7.50 -0.62 1.25
C HIS A 107 -6.39 0.24 1.89
N ALA A 108 -5.12 -0.02 1.57
CA ALA A 108 -4.02 0.84 1.99
C ALA A 108 -4.15 2.28 1.44
N VAL A 109 -4.52 2.45 0.17
CA VAL A 109 -4.80 3.77 -0.43
C VAL A 109 -5.98 4.45 0.26
N LEU A 110 -7.07 3.72 0.52
CA LEU A 110 -8.23 4.23 1.25
C LEU A 110 -7.85 4.74 2.65
N ARG A 111 -7.07 3.97 3.40
CA ARG A 111 -6.55 4.35 4.73
C ARG A 111 -5.65 5.58 4.66
N ALA A 112 -4.75 5.65 3.68
CA ALA A 112 -3.89 6.80 3.45
C ALA A 112 -4.71 8.07 3.19
N ARG A 113 -5.75 7.98 2.35
CA ARG A 113 -6.64 9.11 2.05
C ARG A 113 -7.41 9.63 3.25
N ARG A 114 -8.00 8.73 4.05
CA ARG A 114 -8.70 9.11 5.28
C ARG A 114 -7.73 9.75 6.28
N ARG A 115 -6.52 9.20 6.42
CA ARG A 115 -5.47 9.79 7.26
C ARG A 115 -5.09 11.20 6.82
N ILE A 116 -4.96 11.46 5.51
CA ILE A 116 -4.71 12.82 4.98
C ILE A 116 -5.87 13.75 5.31
N ALA A 117 -7.12 13.30 5.14
CA ALA A 117 -8.30 14.13 5.38
C ALA A 117 -8.51 14.48 6.86
N GLU A 118 -8.14 13.56 7.78
CA GLU A 118 -8.25 13.75 9.23
C GLU A 118 -7.05 14.49 9.85
N ALA A 119 -5.91 14.48 9.17
CA ALA A 119 -4.69 15.13 9.66
C ALA A 119 -4.75 16.66 9.53
N LYS A 120 -3.80 17.34 10.19
CA LYS A 120 -3.58 18.78 9.98
C LYS A 120 -3.24 19.04 8.51
N PRO A 121 -3.70 20.16 7.90
CA PRO A 121 -3.49 20.44 6.47
C PRO A 121 -2.04 20.29 5.98
N ASP A 122 -1.07 20.70 6.80
CA ASP A 122 0.35 20.68 6.44
C ASP A 122 1.02 19.31 6.68
N TRP A 123 0.33 18.37 7.34
CA TRP A 123 0.93 17.09 7.73
C TRP A 123 1.32 16.26 6.51
N ALA A 124 0.43 16.13 5.51
CA ALA A 124 0.64 15.23 4.37
C ALA A 124 1.90 15.58 3.55
N LEU A 125 2.24 16.88 3.49
CA LEU A 125 3.42 17.39 2.77
C LEU A 125 4.65 17.55 3.69
N SER A 126 4.50 17.37 4.99
CA SER A 126 5.63 17.36 5.92
C SER A 126 6.50 16.12 5.71
N ALA A 127 7.79 16.19 6.09
CA ALA A 127 8.69 15.04 6.04
C ALA A 127 8.13 13.81 6.78
N ALA A 128 7.47 14.03 7.93
CA ALA A 128 6.84 12.97 8.71
C ALA A 128 5.63 12.35 7.99
N GLY A 129 4.78 13.18 7.36
CA GLY A 129 3.63 12.70 6.59
C GLY A 129 4.05 11.94 5.34
N LEU A 130 5.01 12.46 4.58
CA LEU A 130 5.57 11.77 3.41
C LEU A 130 6.21 10.43 3.80
N ALA A 131 6.96 10.37 4.91
CA ALA A 131 7.50 9.10 5.40
C ALA A 131 6.38 8.11 5.79
N GLY A 132 5.31 8.58 6.42
CA GLY A 132 4.15 7.76 6.77
C GLY A 132 3.41 7.21 5.56
N LEU A 133 3.12 8.07 4.58
CA LEU A 133 2.39 7.71 3.36
C LEU A 133 3.20 6.76 2.45
N ARG A 134 4.53 6.79 2.54
CA ARG A 134 5.42 5.85 1.82
C ARG A 134 5.50 4.47 2.49
N GLY A 135 4.75 4.23 3.58
CA GLY A 135 4.82 2.99 4.36
C GLY A 135 6.14 2.85 5.14
N ARG A 136 6.88 3.94 5.35
CA ARG A 136 8.15 3.94 6.10
C ARG A 136 7.97 4.23 7.59
N VAL A 137 6.74 4.54 8.04
CA VAL A 137 6.43 4.61 9.46
C VAL A 137 6.21 3.19 9.99
N ARG A 138 7.04 2.86 10.99
CA ARG A 138 7.07 1.61 11.73
C ARG A 138 5.64 1.21 12.15
N ARG A 139 5.33 -0.08 11.99
CA ARG A 139 4.09 -0.83 12.30
C ARG A 139 3.51 -0.65 13.73
N GLU A 140 4.03 0.29 14.52
CA GLU A 140 3.65 0.53 15.91
C GLU A 140 2.31 1.28 16.05
N GLU A 141 1.86 2.03 15.04
CA GLU A 141 0.58 2.75 15.11
C GLU A 141 -0.63 1.88 14.67
N GLU A 142 -0.40 0.85 13.84
CA GLU A 142 -1.46 0.00 13.28
C GLU A 142 -2.11 -0.93 14.33
N THR A 143 -1.45 -1.16 15.46
CA THR A 143 -2.02 -1.95 16.56
C THR A 143 -3.09 -1.20 17.35
N SER A 144 -3.22 0.12 17.18
CA SER A 144 -4.21 0.93 17.92
C SER A 144 -5.58 1.00 17.25
N THR A 145 -5.72 0.65 15.96
CA THR A 145 -7.02 0.59 15.27
C THR A 145 -7.63 -0.82 15.25
N ARG A 146 -6.88 -1.84 15.66
CA ARG A 146 -7.42 -3.19 15.94
C ARG A 146 -7.90 -3.27 17.38
N LYS A 147 -8.87 -2.44 17.75
CA LYS A 147 -9.62 -2.64 18.98
C LYS A 147 -10.80 -3.58 18.70
N GLU A 148 -10.65 -4.80 19.20
CA GLU A 148 -11.70 -5.59 19.84
C GLU A 148 -12.95 -5.84 18.99
N GLY A 149 -12.81 -6.82 18.10
CA GLY A 149 -13.90 -7.70 17.65
C GLY A 149 -13.59 -9.12 18.10
N GLU A 150 -13.24 -9.32 19.37
CA GLU A 150 -13.39 -10.63 20.01
C GLU A 150 -14.86 -10.73 20.42
N GLU A 151 -15.67 -11.20 19.48
CA GLU A 151 -17.04 -11.63 19.77
C GLU A 151 -16.92 -12.81 20.74
N SER A 152 -17.07 -12.52 22.03
CA SER A 152 -17.33 -13.52 23.04
C SER A 152 -18.60 -14.25 22.62
N PHE A 153 -18.44 -15.50 22.19
CA PHE A 153 -19.53 -16.46 22.08
C PHE A 153 -20.21 -16.55 23.46
N GLU A 154 -21.29 -15.79 23.65
CA GLU A 154 -22.27 -16.06 24.69
C GLU A 154 -23.03 -17.30 24.25
N VAL A 155 -22.60 -18.46 24.77
CA VAL A 155 -23.38 -19.69 24.69
C VAL A 155 -24.48 -19.57 25.74
N ASP A 156 -25.71 -19.55 25.25
CA ASP A 156 -26.97 -19.61 26.00
C ASP A 156 -26.92 -20.78 27.01
N GLU A 157 -26.83 -20.47 28.30
CA GLU A 157 -26.91 -21.44 29.39
C GLU A 157 -28.38 -21.80 29.65
N ASP A 158 -28.94 -22.71 28.85
CA ASP A 158 -30.14 -23.47 29.23
C ASP A 158 -30.18 -24.81 28.49
N ALA A 159 -29.33 -25.74 28.95
CA ALA A 159 -29.55 -27.18 28.76
C ALA A 159 -28.90 -27.96 29.91
N GLU A 160 -29.77 -28.60 30.68
CA GLU A 160 -29.53 -29.49 31.82
C GLU A 160 -28.26 -30.34 31.67
N ARG A 161 -27.22 -30.03 32.47
CA ARG A 161 -26.02 -30.85 32.58
C ARG A 161 -26.06 -31.66 33.86
N GLU A 162 -26.26 -32.96 33.68
CA GLU A 162 -26.14 -34.00 34.69
C GLU A 162 -24.78 -33.89 35.41
N GLU A 163 -24.85 -33.90 36.74
CA GLU A 163 -23.76 -33.72 37.70
C GLU A 163 -22.74 -34.85 37.58
N VAL A 164 -21.58 -34.57 36.98
CA VAL A 164 -20.36 -35.36 37.21
C VAL A 164 -19.38 -34.50 37.98
N GLY A 165 -19.39 -34.70 39.29
CA GLY A 165 -18.57 -33.98 40.26
C GLY A 165 -17.08 -34.07 39.94
N LEU A 166 -16.48 -32.89 39.80
CA LEU A 166 -15.04 -32.69 39.95
C LEU A 166 -14.83 -31.43 40.78
N GLU A 167 -15.11 -31.53 42.08
CA GLU A 167 -14.50 -30.64 43.06
C GLU A 167 -13.00 -30.94 43.12
N GLY A 168 -12.20 -30.05 42.53
CA GLY A 168 -10.74 -30.05 42.65
C GLY A 168 -10.25 -28.62 42.42
N PRO A 169 -9.20 -28.15 43.15
CA PRO A 169 -8.68 -26.80 42.98
C PRO A 169 -8.34 -26.58 41.52
N PHE A 170 -8.56 -25.39 40.97
CA PHE A 170 -8.05 -24.95 39.67
C PHE A 170 -6.53 -25.18 39.63
N GLY A 171 -6.16 -26.42 39.29
CA GLY A 171 -4.79 -26.86 39.13
C GLY A 171 -4.26 -26.06 37.97
N ALA A 172 -3.14 -25.39 38.22
CA ALA A 172 -2.31 -24.78 37.20
C ALA A 172 -2.47 -25.57 35.91
N ILE A 173 -2.92 -24.90 34.84
CA ILE A 173 -2.84 -25.45 33.49
C ILE A 173 -1.36 -25.74 33.32
N ASN A 174 -0.95 -26.97 33.63
CA ASN A 174 0.39 -27.46 33.43
C ASN A 174 0.58 -27.31 31.94
N THR A 175 1.16 -26.19 31.54
CA THR A 175 1.40 -25.89 30.14
C THR A 175 2.31 -27.02 29.71
N ASP A 176 1.78 -27.91 28.88
CA ASP A 176 2.52 -29.07 28.43
C ASP A 176 3.89 -28.57 27.96
N PRO A 177 5.01 -29.02 28.58
CA PRO A 177 6.33 -28.53 28.25
C PRO A 177 6.64 -28.70 26.76
N TYR A 178 6.00 -29.65 26.08
CA TYR A 178 6.07 -29.81 24.63
C TYR A 178 5.35 -28.68 23.88
N LEU A 179 4.16 -28.26 24.34
CA LEU A 179 3.41 -27.15 23.77
C LEU A 179 4.12 -25.81 24.00
N ALA A 180 4.68 -25.58 25.19
CA ALA A 180 5.47 -24.39 25.48
C ALA A 180 6.73 -24.32 24.60
N ALA A 181 7.42 -25.45 24.39
CA ALA A 181 8.55 -25.53 23.48
C ALA A 181 8.14 -25.28 22.01
N ALA A 182 6.96 -25.75 21.60
CA ALA A 182 6.43 -25.50 20.26
C ALA A 182 6.15 -24.01 20.01
N PHE A 183 5.51 -23.30 20.95
CA PHE A 183 5.30 -21.85 20.84
C PHE A 183 6.61 -21.07 20.83
N ALA A 184 7.56 -21.42 21.71
CA ALA A 184 8.89 -20.81 21.71
C ALA A 184 9.64 -21.01 20.37
N ALA A 185 9.45 -22.17 19.73
CA ALA A 185 10.02 -22.45 18.41
C ALA A 185 9.37 -21.60 17.30
N VAL A 186 8.04 -21.41 17.36
CA VAL A 186 7.30 -20.51 16.45
C VAL A 186 7.75 -19.07 16.64
N ASP A 187 7.83 -18.57 17.87
CA ASP A 187 8.29 -17.22 18.16
C ASP A 187 9.73 -16.99 17.67
N ALA A 188 10.61 -17.98 17.88
CA ALA A 188 11.97 -17.92 17.38
C ALA A 188 12.02 -17.93 15.84
N ALA A 189 11.13 -18.65 15.17
CA ALA A 189 11.00 -18.63 13.72
C ALA A 189 10.48 -17.27 13.23
N ASN A 190 9.49 -16.70 13.92
CA ASN A 190 8.93 -15.40 13.59
C ASN A 190 9.99 -14.29 13.76
N ALA A 191 10.72 -14.29 14.87
CA ALA A 191 11.83 -13.35 15.11
C ALA A 191 12.96 -13.48 14.08
N ARG A 192 13.21 -14.69 13.55
CA ARG A 192 14.16 -14.89 12.44
C ARG A 192 13.62 -14.33 11.13
N ALA A 193 12.33 -14.54 10.83
CA ALA A 193 11.68 -13.99 9.65
C ALA A 193 11.68 -12.46 9.68
N GLU A 194 11.28 -11.86 10.82
CA GLU A 194 11.31 -10.40 11.01
C GLU A 194 12.71 -9.82 10.83
N ARG A 195 13.76 -10.47 11.36
CA ARG A 195 15.15 -10.02 11.15
C ARG A 195 15.57 -10.09 9.68
N ARG A 196 15.12 -11.09 8.92
CA ARG A 196 15.38 -11.18 7.48
C ARG A 196 14.63 -10.09 6.72
N LEU A 197 13.34 -9.92 7.02
CA LEU A 197 12.47 -8.90 6.43
C LEU A 197 12.93 -7.47 6.76
N ALA A 198 13.49 -7.21 7.94
CA ALA A 198 14.07 -5.91 8.29
C ALA A 198 15.32 -5.58 7.46
N GLY A 199 16.04 -6.59 6.95
CA GLY A 199 17.12 -6.41 5.98
C GLY A 199 16.58 -6.21 4.56
N GLU A 200 15.56 -6.99 4.18
CA GLU A 200 14.92 -6.96 2.86
C GLU A 200 14.11 -5.69 2.62
N THR A 201 13.46 -5.11 3.63
CA THR A 201 12.66 -3.87 3.51
C THR A 201 13.48 -2.65 3.12
N ARG A 202 14.83 -2.71 3.21
CA ARG A 202 15.73 -1.71 2.63
C ARG A 202 15.95 -1.93 1.12
N SER A 203 15.79 -3.17 0.66
CA SER A 203 15.83 -3.55 -0.74
C SER A 203 14.42 -3.52 -1.31
N ARG A 204 14.07 -2.41 -1.95
CA ARG A 204 12.85 -2.29 -2.75
C ARG A 204 12.74 -3.53 -3.67
N PRO A 205 11.55 -4.13 -3.86
CA PRO A 205 11.40 -5.19 -4.86
C PRO A 205 11.94 -4.67 -6.19
N GLU A 206 12.78 -5.48 -6.83
CA GLU A 206 13.47 -5.14 -8.07
C GLU A 206 12.41 -4.85 -9.13
N ARG A 207 12.15 -3.56 -9.35
CA ARG A 207 11.15 -3.12 -10.32
C ARG A 207 11.75 -3.33 -11.70
N ASP A 208 10.91 -3.73 -12.66
CA ASP A 208 11.35 -3.95 -14.04
C ASP A 208 12.15 -2.74 -14.55
N SER A 209 13.42 -2.97 -14.86
CA SER A 209 14.37 -1.92 -15.29
C SER A 209 14.00 -1.30 -16.63
N LEU A 210 13.08 -1.93 -17.39
CA LEU A 210 12.52 -1.34 -18.61
C LEU A 210 11.51 -0.24 -18.32
N ILE A 211 10.90 -0.25 -17.13
CA ILE A 211 9.86 0.69 -16.70
C ILE A 211 10.42 1.68 -15.68
N TYR A 212 11.38 1.27 -14.86
CA TYR A 212 11.94 2.07 -13.78
C TYR A 212 13.43 2.34 -13.98
N ASP A 213 13.81 3.61 -13.80
CA ASP A 213 15.21 4.04 -13.84
C ASP A 213 15.96 3.50 -12.61
N PRO A 214 16.99 2.65 -12.78
CA PRO A 214 17.78 2.12 -11.66
C PRO A 214 18.55 3.20 -10.90
N ASP A 215 18.80 4.36 -11.51
CA ASP A 215 19.44 5.51 -10.87
C ASP A 215 18.41 6.44 -10.18
N TRP A 216 17.13 6.04 -10.10
CA TRP A 216 16.07 6.81 -9.44
C TRP A 216 16.27 6.87 -7.92
N ASP A 217 16.96 7.92 -7.47
CA ASP A 217 17.05 8.30 -6.05
C ASP A 217 15.82 9.11 -5.62
N GLU A 218 14.80 8.39 -5.15
CA GLU A 218 13.57 8.97 -4.60
C GLU A 218 13.84 9.81 -3.34
N ASP A 219 14.78 9.38 -2.51
CA ASP A 219 15.04 10.00 -1.20
C ASP A 219 15.80 11.31 -1.35
N GLY A 220 16.87 11.34 -2.14
CA GLY A 220 17.61 12.58 -2.42
C GLY A 220 16.78 13.63 -3.13
N ARG A 221 15.80 13.23 -3.96
CA ARG A 221 14.86 14.17 -4.60
C ARG A 221 13.85 14.75 -3.63
N LEU A 222 13.32 13.94 -2.71
CA LEU A 222 12.40 14.41 -1.68
C LEU A 222 13.09 15.37 -0.70
N ASP A 223 14.35 15.13 -0.35
CA ASP A 223 15.14 16.04 0.50
C ASP A 223 15.42 17.38 -0.20
N HIS A 224 15.57 17.38 -1.52
CA HIS A 224 15.79 18.58 -2.31
C HIS A 224 14.49 19.39 -2.56
N TRP A 225 13.31 18.76 -2.45
CA TRP A 225 12.02 19.39 -2.68
C TRP A 225 11.70 20.56 -1.73
N PRO A 226 11.77 20.43 -0.39
CA PRO A 226 11.38 21.50 0.53
C PRO A 226 12.27 22.74 0.44
N ALA A 227 13.44 22.65 -0.20
CA ALA A 227 14.33 23.79 -0.44
C ALA A 227 13.87 24.68 -1.62
N LYS A 228 12.85 24.26 -2.40
CA LYS A 228 12.36 24.97 -3.59
C LYS A 228 10.99 25.64 -3.46
N THR A 229 10.27 25.40 -2.36
CA THR A 229 9.02 26.09 -1.99
C THR A 229 9.30 27.26 -1.06
#